data_AF-W4J3T9-F1
#
_entry.id   AF-W4J3T9-F1
#
_cell.length_a   1.000
_cell.length_b   1.000
_cell.length_c   1.000
_cell.angle_alpha   90.00
_cell.angle_beta   90.00
_cell.angle_gamma   90.00
#
_symmetry.space_group_name_H-M   'P 1'
#
loop_
_entity.id
_entity.type
_entity.pdbx_description
1 polymer ?
#
loop_
_entity_poly.entity_id
_entity_poly.type
_entity_poly.pdbx_seq_one_letter_code
_entity_poly.pdbx_strand_id
1 'polypeptide(L)'
;MAQQLTTLETKIDTNDIPTCICEKSLADKVEKNYMKCTQNLGGIVAPSSGVLAGIAEGALYAWKPTAITAAKKAALAEATSLATKAGMQAVSLKIEKVLGSFTKEQGFVDLSSIVNESTYKNGDALLQSAEKLIGKACRNPITGQTTSFYNSITYKGESNIKGFAQAGSDAYQTTLTSETATLKAAKWS
;
A
#
# COMPACT_ATOMS: atom_id res chain seq x y z
N MET A 1 -35.87 7.22 -58.66
CA MET A 1 -35.69 6.07 -59.56
C MET A 1 -34.22 5.71 -59.57
N ALA A 2 -33.89 4.46 -59.23
CA ALA A 2 -32.52 3.97 -59.11
C ALA A 2 -31.90 3.81 -60.50
N GLN A 3 -30.69 4.34 -60.69
CA GLN A 3 -29.86 4.01 -61.85
C GLN A 3 -28.78 3.04 -61.40
N GLN A 4 -28.85 1.84 -61.98
CA GLN A 4 -27.92 0.75 -61.76
C GLN A 4 -26.59 1.05 -62.47
N LEU A 5 -25.48 0.71 -61.80
CA LEU A 5 -24.15 0.65 -62.41
C LEU A 5 -24.13 -0.53 -63.38
N THR A 6 -24.39 -0.24 -64.66
CA THR A 6 -24.15 -1.19 -65.75
C THR A 6 -22.69 -1.07 -66.17
N THR A 7 -22.01 -2.21 -66.15
CA THR A 7 -20.62 -2.45 -66.56
C THR A 7 -20.18 -1.56 -67.72
N LEU A 8 -19.30 -0.60 -67.43
CA LEU A 8 -18.76 0.34 -68.43
C LEU A 8 -17.39 -0.13 -68.91
N GLU A 9 -17.26 -0.09 -70.23
CA GLU A 9 -16.25 -0.72 -71.08
C GLU A 9 -14.81 -0.28 -70.75
N THR A 10 -13.88 -1.23 -70.76
CA THR A 10 -12.43 -1.03 -70.59
C THR A 10 -11.76 -0.47 -71.87
N LYS A 11 -12.33 0.59 -72.43
CA LYS A 11 -11.73 1.38 -73.52
C LYS A 11 -11.95 2.87 -73.24
N ILE A 12 -11.05 3.46 -72.45
CA ILE A 12 -10.95 4.92 -72.30
C ILE A 12 -9.67 5.32 -73.03
N ASP A 13 -9.81 6.06 -74.13
CA ASP A 13 -8.70 6.68 -74.85
C ASP A 13 -8.21 7.89 -74.06
N THR A 14 -6.93 8.24 -74.17
CA THR A 14 -6.29 9.28 -73.31
C THR A 14 -6.89 10.68 -73.55
N ASN A 15 -7.63 10.86 -74.64
CA ASN A 15 -8.30 12.11 -75.00
C ASN A 15 -9.70 12.29 -74.38
N ASP A 16 -10.28 11.25 -73.78
CA ASP A 16 -11.61 11.31 -73.12
C ASP A 16 -11.52 11.53 -71.61
N ILE A 17 -10.31 11.74 -71.06
CA ILE A 17 -10.13 12.25 -69.70
C ILE A 17 -10.08 13.77 -69.82
N PRO A 18 -11.18 14.52 -69.54
CA PRO A 18 -11.08 15.95 -69.40
C PRO A 18 -10.07 16.20 -68.28
N THR A 19 -8.90 16.71 -68.65
CA THR A 19 -7.91 17.26 -67.71
C THR A 19 -8.69 18.12 -66.74
N CYS A 20 -8.79 17.69 -65.49
CA CYS A 20 -9.57 18.41 -64.48
C CYS A 20 -8.98 19.82 -64.36
N ILE A 21 -9.62 20.76 -65.06
CA ILE A 21 -9.37 22.18 -64.96
C ILE A 21 -9.98 22.61 -63.64
N CYS A 22 -9.31 22.26 -62.54
CA CYS A 22 -9.43 22.99 -61.29
C CYS A 22 -8.30 24.03 -61.26
N GLU A 23 -8.33 24.94 -62.24
CA GLU A 23 -7.65 26.22 -62.19
C GLU A 23 -7.96 26.90 -60.86
N LYS A 24 -6.95 27.02 -59.99
CA LYS A 24 -6.76 28.06 -58.94
C LYS A 24 -7.93 28.43 -57.99
N SER A 25 -9.13 27.85 -58.08
CA SER A 25 -10.34 28.38 -57.45
C SER A 25 -10.76 27.67 -56.16
N LEU A 26 -10.34 26.41 -55.94
CA LEU A 26 -10.65 25.71 -54.67
C LEU A 26 -9.66 26.04 -53.56
N ALA A 27 -8.36 26.17 -53.83
CA ALA A 27 -7.38 26.42 -52.78
C ALA A 27 -7.56 27.80 -52.12
N ASP A 28 -7.74 28.86 -52.91
CA ASP A 28 -7.88 30.24 -52.40
C ASP A 28 -9.20 30.47 -51.64
N LYS A 29 -10.23 29.66 -51.94
CA LYS A 29 -11.55 29.74 -51.30
C LYS A 29 -11.66 28.87 -50.05
N VAL A 30 -10.88 27.79 -49.96
CA VAL A 30 -10.80 26.96 -48.75
C VAL A 30 -10.02 27.69 -47.66
N GLU A 31 -8.96 28.42 -47.98
CA GLU A 31 -8.15 29.11 -46.97
C GLU A 31 -8.89 30.29 -46.31
N LYS A 32 -9.61 31.11 -47.10
CA LYS A 32 -10.42 32.23 -46.55
C LYS A 32 -11.70 31.80 -45.85
N ASN A 33 -12.28 30.66 -46.19
CA ASN A 33 -13.52 30.19 -45.56
C ASN A 33 -13.25 29.28 -44.35
N TYR A 34 -12.11 28.57 -44.32
CA TYR A 34 -11.67 27.84 -43.12
C TYR A 34 -11.34 28.81 -41.97
N MET A 35 -10.67 29.94 -42.24
CA MET A 35 -10.44 30.98 -41.23
C MET A 35 -11.73 31.65 -40.72
N LYS A 36 -12.82 31.65 -41.51
CA LYS A 36 -14.13 32.16 -41.07
C LYS A 36 -14.95 31.12 -40.29
N CYS A 37 -14.77 29.83 -40.57
CA CYS A 37 -15.37 28.77 -39.75
C CYS A 37 -14.69 28.64 -38.37
N THR A 38 -13.41 28.99 -38.22
CA THR A 38 -12.76 28.99 -36.90
C THR A 38 -13.17 30.19 -36.04
N GLN A 39 -13.47 31.35 -36.64
CA GLN A 39 -13.82 32.55 -35.88
C GLN A 39 -15.31 32.69 -35.54
N ASN A 40 -16.22 32.01 -36.27
CA ASN A 40 -17.67 32.22 -36.13
C ASN A 40 -18.48 31.00 -35.67
N LEU A 41 -17.82 29.91 -35.24
CA LEU A 41 -18.45 28.96 -34.30
C LEU A 41 -18.32 29.55 -32.90
N GLY A 42 -19.13 30.57 -32.64
CA GLY A 42 -19.26 31.19 -31.33
C GLY A 42 -19.56 30.13 -30.27
N GLY A 43 -18.75 30.15 -29.21
CA GLY A 43 -19.13 29.56 -27.93
C GLY A 43 -18.34 28.35 -27.45
N ILE A 44 -17.03 28.24 -27.75
CA ILE A 44 -15.97 27.83 -26.80
C ILE A 44 -14.65 28.01 -27.55
N VAL A 45 -13.93 29.05 -27.13
CA VAL A 45 -12.49 29.25 -27.27
C VAL A 45 -11.80 27.89 -27.30
N ALA A 46 -11.03 27.57 -28.35
CA ALA A 46 -9.97 26.55 -28.28
C ALA A 46 -9.29 26.78 -26.93
N PRO A 47 -9.40 25.85 -25.94
CA PRO A 47 -9.19 26.19 -24.55
C PRO A 47 -7.87 26.90 -24.51
N SER A 48 -7.91 28.19 -24.13
CA SER A 48 -6.75 29.05 -24.25
C SER A 48 -5.60 28.30 -23.60
N SER A 49 -4.37 28.50 -24.06
CA SER A 49 -3.21 27.90 -23.40
C SER A 49 -3.26 28.09 -21.87
N GLY A 50 -3.93 29.12 -21.36
CA GLY A 50 -4.29 29.31 -19.94
C GLY A 50 -5.37 28.38 -19.34
N VAL A 51 -6.37 27.92 -20.09
CA VAL A 51 -7.32 26.87 -19.63
C VAL A 51 -6.63 25.49 -19.66
N LEU A 52 -5.84 25.17 -20.68
CA LEU A 52 -5.06 23.93 -20.71
C LEU A 52 -3.94 23.93 -19.66
N ALA A 53 -3.24 25.06 -19.49
CA ALA A 53 -2.28 25.25 -18.41
C ALA A 53 -2.98 25.23 -17.06
N GLY A 54 -4.15 25.86 -16.89
CA GLY A 54 -4.91 25.84 -15.64
C GLY A 54 -5.49 24.47 -15.29
N ILE A 55 -5.87 23.64 -16.29
CA ILE A 55 -6.26 22.24 -16.09
C ILE A 55 -5.03 21.39 -15.79
N ALA A 56 -3.89 21.62 -16.45
CA ALA A 56 -2.65 20.92 -16.18
C ALA A 56 -2.07 21.29 -14.79
N GLU A 57 -2.11 22.56 -14.41
CA GLU A 57 -1.72 23.10 -13.11
C GLU A 57 -2.72 22.64 -12.05
N GLY A 58 -4.02 22.70 -12.31
CA GLY A 58 -5.06 22.20 -11.40
C GLY A 58 -4.96 20.69 -11.19
N ALA A 59 -4.71 19.92 -12.25
CA ALA A 59 -4.44 18.48 -12.16
C ALA A 59 -3.14 18.23 -11.41
N LEU A 60 -2.06 18.98 -11.66
CA LEU A 60 -0.79 18.86 -10.96
C LEU A 60 -0.90 19.26 -9.48
N TYR A 61 -1.66 20.31 -9.16
CA TYR A 61 -1.96 20.76 -7.80
C TYR A 61 -2.91 19.83 -7.07
N ALA A 62 -3.77 19.08 -7.76
CA ALA A 62 -4.57 18.02 -7.15
C ALA A 62 -3.74 16.74 -6.97
N TRP A 63 -2.88 16.40 -7.94
CA TRP A 63 -2.09 15.16 -7.93
C TRP A 63 -0.89 15.23 -7.00
N LYS A 64 -0.19 16.36 -6.88
CA LYS A 64 0.92 16.57 -5.93
C LYS A 64 0.53 16.28 -4.47
N PRO A 65 -0.51 16.90 -3.88
CA PRO A 65 -0.92 16.62 -2.50
C PRO A 65 -1.48 15.21 -2.35
N THR A 66 -2.16 14.67 -3.38
CA THR A 66 -2.68 13.29 -3.34
C THR A 66 -1.54 12.27 -3.33
N ALA A 67 -0.54 12.44 -4.19
CA ALA A 67 0.66 11.61 -4.25
C ALA A 67 1.50 11.72 -2.97
N ILE A 68 1.69 12.93 -2.44
CA ILE A 68 2.38 13.16 -1.16
C ILE A 68 1.62 12.49 0.00
N THR A 69 0.28 12.55 0.00
CA THR A 69 -0.55 11.91 1.03
C THR A 69 -0.44 10.39 0.95
N ALA A 70 -0.51 9.82 -0.26
CA ALA A 70 -0.34 8.40 -0.50
C ALA A 70 1.05 7.91 -0.05
N ALA A 71 2.12 8.64 -0.42
CA ALA A 71 3.49 8.34 -0.02
C ALA A 71 3.66 8.39 1.51
N LYS A 72 3.09 9.40 2.19
CA LYS A 72 3.10 9.49 3.66
C LYS A 72 2.39 8.30 4.30
N LYS A 73 1.24 7.89 3.76
CA LYS A 73 0.47 6.75 4.27
C LYS A 73 1.25 5.44 4.11
N ALA A 74 1.86 5.21 2.95
CA ALA A 74 2.67 4.03 2.69
C ALA A 74 3.87 3.95 3.65
N ALA A 75 4.59 5.06 3.79
CA ALA A 75 5.74 5.15 4.68
C ALA A 75 5.38 4.91 6.16
N LEU A 76 4.26 5.46 6.64
CA LEU A 76 3.78 5.19 8.00
C LEU A 76 3.34 3.73 8.20
N ALA A 77 2.73 3.11 7.19
CA ALA A 77 2.37 1.70 7.24
C ALA A 77 3.62 0.81 7.33
N GLU A 78 4.66 1.11 6.55
CA GLU A 78 5.95 0.40 6.61
C GLU A 78 6.63 0.57 7.96
N ALA A 79 6.71 1.81 8.49
CA ALA A 79 7.25 2.09 9.81
C ALA A 79 6.51 1.32 10.92
N THR A 80 5.18 1.26 10.84
CA THR A 80 4.34 0.52 11.79
C THR A 80 4.59 -0.98 11.68
N SER A 81 4.73 -1.53 10.47
CA SER A 81 5.05 -2.95 10.23
C SER A 81 6.40 -3.33 10.84
N LEU A 82 7.44 -2.51 10.60
CA LEU A 82 8.77 -2.72 11.17
C LEU A 82 8.74 -2.66 12.71
N ALA A 83 8.03 -1.69 13.27
CA ALA A 83 7.85 -1.56 14.71
C ALA A 83 7.11 -2.76 15.32
N THR A 84 6.05 -3.26 14.68
CA THR A 84 5.34 -4.47 15.11
C THR A 84 6.25 -5.69 15.09
N LYS A 85 7.05 -5.86 14.03
CA LYS A 85 8.04 -6.94 13.94
C LYS A 85 9.08 -6.85 15.06
N ALA A 86 9.61 -5.66 15.33
CA ALA A 86 10.56 -5.43 16.42
C ALA A 86 9.96 -5.77 17.79
N GLY A 87 8.71 -5.35 18.03
CA GLY A 87 7.97 -5.67 19.24
C GLY A 87 7.77 -7.18 19.44
N MET A 88 7.34 -7.90 18.39
CA MET A 88 7.20 -9.35 18.46
C MET A 88 8.55 -10.04 18.72
N GLN A 89 9.61 -9.65 18.02
CA GLN A 89 10.95 -10.22 18.22
C GLN A 89 11.47 -10.04 19.65
N ALA A 90 11.25 -8.86 20.26
CA ALA A 90 11.64 -8.61 21.63
C ALA A 90 10.94 -9.55 22.63
N VAL A 91 9.66 -9.84 22.41
CA VAL A 91 8.91 -10.80 23.23
C VAL A 91 9.40 -12.24 22.99
N SER A 92 9.62 -12.63 21.73
CA SER A 92 10.16 -13.95 21.39
C SER A 92 11.49 -14.23 22.09
N LEU A 93 12.43 -13.28 22.10
CA LEU A 93 13.71 -13.43 22.81
C LEU A 93 13.55 -13.62 24.32
N LYS A 94 12.58 -12.94 24.94
CA LYS A 94 12.27 -13.13 26.37
C LYS A 94 11.72 -14.53 26.64
N ILE A 95 10.82 -15.01 25.77
CA ILE A 95 10.27 -16.36 25.84
C ILE A 95 11.38 -17.41 25.66
N GLU A 96 12.23 -17.27 24.65
CA GLU A 96 13.38 -18.17 24.40
C GLU A 96 14.30 -18.27 25.61
N LYS A 97 14.59 -17.14 26.27
CA LYS A 97 15.40 -17.12 27.49
C LYS A 97 14.77 -17.93 28.64
N VAL A 98 13.45 -17.82 28.81
CA VAL A 98 12.74 -18.63 29.82
C VAL A 98 12.77 -20.09 29.42
N LEU A 99 12.44 -20.40 28.16
CA LEU A 99 12.42 -21.77 27.63
C LEU A 99 13.78 -22.47 27.77
N GLY A 100 14.89 -21.74 27.57
CA GLY A 100 16.24 -22.26 27.76
C GLY A 100 16.59 -22.64 29.20
N SER A 101 15.78 -22.22 30.19
CA SER A 101 15.96 -22.61 31.60
C SER A 101 15.26 -23.91 31.98
N PHE A 102 14.50 -24.52 31.06
CA PHE A 102 13.74 -25.75 31.31
C PHE A 102 14.16 -26.88 30.37
N THR A 103 14.18 -28.11 30.88
CA THR A 103 14.40 -29.30 30.06
C THR A 103 13.07 -29.91 29.62
N LYS A 104 13.07 -30.68 28.51
CA LYS A 104 11.87 -31.33 27.98
C LYS A 104 11.14 -32.22 28.99
N GLU A 105 11.87 -32.76 29.95
CA GLU A 105 11.38 -33.66 31.01
C GLU A 105 10.53 -32.94 32.08
N GLN A 106 10.57 -31.60 32.13
CA GLN A 106 9.89 -30.80 33.17
C GLN A 106 8.48 -30.31 32.78
N GLY A 107 7.88 -30.87 31.72
CA GLY A 107 6.58 -30.42 31.20
C GLY A 107 6.67 -29.20 30.29
N PHE A 108 7.73 -29.17 29.48
CA PHE A 108 8.03 -28.12 28.51
C PHE A 108 6.91 -27.93 27.48
N VAL A 109 6.42 -26.70 27.33
CA VAL A 109 5.51 -26.30 26.26
C VAL A 109 6.18 -25.17 25.48
N ASP A 110 6.29 -25.34 24.16
CA ASP A 110 6.79 -24.28 23.30
C ASP A 110 5.77 -23.14 23.24
N LEU A 111 6.16 -21.97 23.75
CA LEU A 111 5.32 -20.78 23.80
C LEU A 111 5.50 -19.88 22.57
N SER A 112 6.37 -20.21 21.62
CA SER A 112 6.70 -19.31 20.50
C SER A 112 5.47 -18.88 19.68
N SER A 113 4.45 -19.73 19.60
CA SER A 113 3.22 -19.48 18.83
C SER A 113 2.28 -18.44 19.43
N ILE A 114 2.46 -18.04 20.70
CA ILE A 114 1.57 -17.06 21.34
C ILE A 114 1.91 -15.61 20.95
N VAL A 115 3.10 -15.37 20.38
CA VAL A 115 3.56 -14.03 19.99
C VAL A 115 2.96 -13.64 18.65
N ASN A 116 2.12 -12.61 18.67
CA ASN A 116 1.47 -12.06 17.48
C ASN A 116 1.11 -10.59 17.70
N GLU A 117 0.52 -9.95 16.69
CA GLU A 117 0.16 -8.53 16.69
C GLU A 117 -0.76 -8.11 17.86
N SER A 118 -1.55 -9.04 18.40
CA SER A 118 -2.47 -8.76 19.50
C SER A 118 -1.85 -8.95 20.89
N THR A 119 -0.74 -9.69 20.98
CA THR A 119 -0.16 -10.10 22.27
C THR A 119 1.17 -9.42 22.60
N TYR A 120 1.96 -8.99 21.60
CA TYR A 120 3.33 -8.50 21.83
C TYR A 120 3.44 -7.28 22.75
N LYS A 121 2.38 -6.46 22.83
CA LYS A 121 2.28 -5.26 23.68
C LYS A 121 1.21 -5.38 24.76
N ASN A 122 0.59 -6.55 24.90
CA ASN A 122 -0.50 -6.77 25.83
C ASN A 122 -0.19 -7.98 26.71
N GLY A 123 0.31 -7.69 27.91
CA GLY A 123 0.74 -8.72 28.84
C GLY A 123 -0.40 -9.63 29.33
N ASP A 124 -1.62 -9.10 29.46
CA ASP A 124 -2.78 -9.91 29.83
C ASP A 124 -3.19 -10.87 28.70
N ALA A 125 -3.21 -10.39 27.45
CA ALA A 125 -3.47 -11.24 26.29
C ALA A 125 -2.37 -12.30 26.08
N LEU A 126 -1.12 -11.93 26.35
CA LEU A 126 0.02 -12.84 26.28
C LEU A 126 -0.07 -13.95 27.35
N LEU A 127 -0.40 -13.59 28.58
CA LEU A 127 -0.64 -14.54 29.67
C LEU A 127 -1.80 -15.48 29.35
N GLN A 128 -2.96 -14.95 28.93
CA GLN A 128 -4.12 -15.77 28.55
C GLN A 128 -3.80 -16.74 27.42
N SER A 129 -3.03 -16.29 26.42
CA SER A 129 -2.59 -17.15 25.31
C SER A 129 -1.68 -18.27 25.80
N ALA A 130 -0.77 -17.99 26.74
CA ALA A 130 0.09 -18.99 27.35
C ALA A 130 -0.69 -19.99 28.20
N GLU A 131 -1.60 -19.54 29.07
CA GLU A 131 -2.45 -20.41 29.89
C GLU A 131 -3.28 -21.36 29.01
N LYS A 132 -3.87 -20.83 27.93
CA LYS A 132 -4.63 -21.62 26.96
C LYS A 132 -3.76 -22.66 26.25
N LEU A 133 -2.56 -22.28 25.82
CA LEU A 133 -1.64 -23.17 25.12
C LEU A 133 -1.10 -24.28 26.03
N ILE A 134 -0.76 -23.95 27.27
CA ILE A 134 -0.26 -24.90 28.26
C ILE A 134 -1.37 -25.89 28.65
N GLY A 135 -2.60 -25.42 28.86
CA GLY A 135 -3.74 -26.27 29.16
C GLY A 135 -3.48 -27.21 30.34
N LYS A 136 -3.66 -28.52 30.12
CA LYS A 136 -3.48 -29.55 31.18
C LYS A 136 -2.02 -29.81 31.55
N ALA A 137 -1.05 -29.39 30.74
CA ALA A 137 0.38 -29.52 31.03
C ALA A 137 0.82 -28.61 32.20
N CYS A 138 -0.07 -27.75 32.71
CA CYS A 138 0.18 -26.97 33.91
C CYS A 138 0.31 -27.82 35.18
N ARG A 139 -0.14 -29.08 35.19
CA ARG A 139 -0.08 -29.98 36.35
C ARG A 139 0.78 -31.21 36.10
N ASN A 140 1.52 -31.61 37.12
CA ASN A 140 2.22 -32.89 37.16
C ASN A 140 1.20 -34.03 37.39
N PRO A 141 1.16 -35.07 36.54
CA PRO A 141 0.18 -36.15 36.64
C PRO A 141 0.39 -37.06 37.87
N ILE A 142 1.59 -37.08 38.45
CA ILE A 142 1.95 -37.90 39.62
C ILE A 142 1.59 -37.18 40.91
N THR A 143 1.98 -35.90 41.03
CA THR A 143 1.80 -35.13 42.28
C THR A 143 0.52 -34.29 42.32
N GLY A 144 -0.11 -34.05 41.16
CA GLY A 144 -1.25 -33.14 41.01
C GLY A 144 -0.91 -31.65 41.17
N GLN A 145 0.33 -31.32 41.50
CA GLN A 145 0.79 -29.94 41.72
C GLN A 145 1.10 -29.21 40.40
N THR A 146 1.16 -27.88 40.43
CA THR A 146 1.57 -27.10 39.27
C THR A 146 3.03 -27.34 38.90
N THR A 147 3.34 -27.36 37.60
CA THR A 147 4.71 -27.54 37.13
C THR A 147 5.55 -26.29 37.40
N SER A 148 6.85 -26.48 37.65
CA SER A 148 7.80 -25.38 37.80
C SER A 148 7.80 -24.47 36.57
N PHE A 149 7.63 -25.06 35.39
CA PHE A 149 7.44 -24.34 34.13
C PHE A 149 6.22 -23.40 34.21
N TYR A 150 5.03 -23.94 34.48
CA TYR A 150 3.81 -23.12 34.58
C TYR A 150 3.92 -22.02 35.65
N ASN A 151 4.51 -22.34 36.80
CA ASN A 151 4.74 -21.35 37.84
C ASN A 151 5.66 -20.23 37.35
N SER A 152 6.74 -20.51 36.62
CA SER A 152 7.62 -19.46 36.07
C SER A 152 6.93 -18.51 35.09
N ILE A 153 5.91 -19.00 34.38
CA ILE A 153 5.12 -18.21 33.43
C ILE A 153 4.09 -17.33 34.15
N THR A 154 3.49 -17.86 35.22
CA THR A 154 2.28 -17.28 35.85
C THR A 154 2.52 -16.56 37.19
N TYR A 155 3.60 -16.88 37.92
CA TYR A 155 3.84 -16.27 39.23
C TYR A 155 3.99 -14.76 39.12
N LYS A 156 3.42 -14.00 40.06
CA LYS A 156 3.38 -12.54 40.00
C LYS A 156 4.79 -11.94 40.15
N GLY A 157 5.21 -11.14 39.18
CA GLY A 157 6.44 -10.36 39.20
C GLY A 157 6.78 -9.81 37.80
N GLU A 158 7.69 -8.83 37.71
CA GLU A 158 8.11 -8.24 36.43
C GLU A 158 8.76 -9.25 35.47
N SER A 159 9.25 -10.37 35.99
CA SER A 159 9.91 -11.43 35.21
C SER A 159 8.95 -12.46 34.62
N ASN A 160 7.64 -12.35 34.89
CA ASN A 160 6.66 -13.28 34.34
C ASN A 160 6.27 -12.90 32.91
N ILE A 161 5.50 -13.77 32.26
CA ILE A 161 5.20 -13.59 30.84
C ILE A 161 4.43 -12.29 30.55
N LYS A 162 3.61 -11.81 31.50
CA LYS A 162 2.92 -10.53 31.38
C LYS A 162 3.90 -9.36 31.26
N GLY A 163 5.03 -9.42 31.98
CA GLY A 163 6.10 -8.42 31.91
C GLY A 163 6.82 -8.36 30.57
N PHE A 164 6.80 -9.43 29.76
CA PHE A 164 7.49 -9.45 28.47
C PHE A 164 6.86 -8.49 27.46
N ALA A 165 5.57 -8.21 27.60
CA ALA A 165 4.88 -7.22 26.77
C ALA A 165 5.45 -5.80 26.92
N GLN A 166 6.12 -5.49 28.03
CA GLN A 166 6.84 -4.22 28.18
C GLN A 166 7.98 -4.13 27.17
N ALA A 167 8.79 -5.19 27.05
CA ALA A 167 9.88 -5.24 26.08
C ALA A 167 9.37 -5.13 24.63
N GLY A 168 8.22 -5.75 24.33
CA GLY A 168 7.57 -5.60 23.03
C GLY A 168 7.05 -4.19 22.76
N SER A 169 6.49 -3.54 23.78
CA SER A 169 6.01 -2.15 23.69
C SER A 169 7.16 -1.15 23.52
N ASP A 170 8.25 -1.34 24.26
CA ASP A 170 9.44 -0.49 24.19
C ASP A 170 10.10 -0.61 22.82
N ALA A 171 10.33 -1.85 22.34
CA ALA A 171 10.91 -2.08 21.02
C ALA A 171 10.04 -1.50 19.89
N TYR A 172 8.72 -1.65 19.98
CA TYR A 172 7.79 -1.01 19.04
C TYR A 172 7.94 0.51 19.05
N GLN A 173 7.93 1.14 20.23
CA GLN A 173 7.98 2.59 20.34
C GLN A 173 9.33 3.15 19.87
N THR A 174 10.44 2.49 20.21
CA THR A 174 11.79 2.84 19.76
C THR A 174 11.90 2.76 18.24
N THR A 175 11.48 1.65 17.63
CA THR A 175 11.53 1.48 16.17
C THR A 175 10.61 2.46 15.46
N LEU A 176 9.37 2.64 15.93
CA LEU A 176 8.43 3.59 15.32
C LEU A 176 8.97 5.03 15.35
N THR A 177 9.60 5.41 16.47
CA THR A 177 10.21 6.74 16.63
C THR A 177 11.39 6.91 15.67
N SER A 178 12.25 5.90 15.56
CA SER A 178 13.39 5.88 14.63
C SER A 178 12.93 6.01 13.16
N GLU A 179 12.00 5.16 12.72
CA GLU A 179 11.49 5.17 11.35
C GLU A 179 10.79 6.51 11.02
N THR A 180 9.99 7.03 11.95
CA THR A 180 9.33 8.33 11.76
C THR A 180 10.32 9.49 11.66
N ALA A 181 11.44 9.43 12.41
CA ALA A 181 12.52 10.41 12.31
C ALA A 181 13.20 10.35 10.93
N THR A 182 13.51 9.16 10.44
CA THR A 182 14.07 8.92 9.09
C THR A 182 13.15 9.48 8.00
N LEU A 183 11.84 9.22 8.11
CA LEU A 183 10.83 9.74 7.17
C LEU A 183 10.67 11.26 7.22
N LYS A 184 11.00 11.92 8.34
CA LYS A 184 11.03 13.38 8.42
C LYS A 184 12.31 13.92 7.78
N ALA A 185 13.46 13.30 8.03
CA ALA A 185 14.74 13.71 7.45
C ALA A 185 14.75 13.62 5.92
N ALA A 186 14.19 12.55 5.35
CA ALA A 186 14.10 12.34 3.89
C ALA A 186 13.19 13.35 3.15
N LYS A 187 12.44 14.21 3.85
CA LYS A 187 11.60 15.25 3.23
C LYS A 187 12.32 16.58 2.98
N TRP A 188 13.58 16.72 3.43
CA TRP A 188 14.35 17.98 3.41
C TRP A 188 15.69 17.86 2.64
N SER A 189 15.87 16.77 1.89
CA SER A 189 17.02 16.46 1.04
C SER A 189 16.56 16.33 -0.41
#